data_AF-A0A920RFJ7-F1
#
_entry.id   AF-A0A920RFJ7-F1
#
_cell.length_a   1.000
_cell.length_b   1.000
_cell.length_c   1.000
_cell.angle_alpha   90.00
_cell.angle_beta   90.00
_cell.angle_gamma   90.00
#
_symmetry.space_group_name_H-M   'P 1'
#
loop_
_entity.id
_entity.type
_entity.pdbx_description
1 polymer ?
#
loop_
_entity_poly.entity_id
_entity_poly.type
_entity_poly.pdbx_seq_one_letter_code
_entity_poly.pdbx_strand_id
1 'polypeptide(L)'
;MAITTRKIPIEIINFRLTARGRVHPLVESKGMMDQNEFSAETGYRDVVFNQDEPVQCRVFQRHALSVGDEVIGPAVIEQLDAPYACVSW
;
A
#
# COMPACT_ATOMS: atom_id res chain seq x y z
N MET A 1 75.06 -8.40 -16.41
CA MET A 1 73.92 -7.91 -15.60
C MET A 1 72.64 -8.34 -16.29
N ALA A 2 71.84 -9.21 -15.70
CA ALA A 2 70.51 -9.55 -16.20
C ALA A 2 69.52 -9.28 -15.06
N ILE A 3 68.57 -8.37 -15.30
CA ILE A 3 67.51 -8.04 -14.34
C ILE A 3 66.43 -9.11 -14.52
N THR A 4 66.44 -10.11 -13.65
CA THR A 4 65.43 -11.18 -13.64
C THR A 4 64.17 -10.65 -12.95
N THR A 5 63.17 -10.23 -13.73
CA THR A 5 61.85 -9.85 -13.21
C THR A 5 61.13 -11.08 -12.68
N ARG A 6 61.19 -11.32 -11.36
CA ARG A 6 60.41 -12.37 -10.69
C ARG A 6 58.93 -12.00 -10.74
N LYS A 7 58.11 -12.77 -11.46
CA LYS A 7 56.64 -12.65 -11.40
C LYS A 7 56.13 -13.31 -10.13
N ILE A 8 55.55 -12.51 -9.25
CA ILE A 8 54.90 -12.96 -8.02
C ILE A 8 53.45 -13.30 -8.37
N PRO A 9 52.92 -14.49 -8.02
CA PRO A 9 51.55 -14.86 -8.31
C PRO A 9 50.58 -14.02 -7.46
N ILE A 10 49.51 -13.52 -8.10
CA ILE A 10 48.45 -12.74 -7.44
C ILE A 10 47.24 -13.65 -7.29
N GLU A 11 46.68 -13.70 -6.08
CA GLU A 11 45.46 -14.44 -5.77
C GLU A 11 44.34 -13.48 -5.39
N ILE A 12 43.20 -13.57 -6.07
CA ILE A 12 42.02 -12.76 -5.77
C ILE A 12 41.19 -13.52 -4.74
N ILE A 13 41.27 -13.11 -3.48
CA ILE A 13 40.58 -13.77 -2.37
C ILE A 13 39.07 -13.53 -2.42
N ASN A 14 38.63 -12.35 -2.88
CA ASN A 14 37.22 -12.02 -3.04
C ASN A 14 37.01 -10.95 -4.12
N PHE A 15 35.99 -11.15 -4.95
CA PHE A 15 35.55 -10.18 -5.94
C PHE A 15 34.06 -9.87 -5.72
N ARG A 16 33.73 -8.60 -5.49
CA ARG A 16 32.34 -8.16 -5.32
C ARG A 16 31.96 -7.20 -6.43
N LEU A 17 31.00 -7.62 -7.24
CA LEU A 17 30.36 -6.77 -8.24
C LEU A 17 28.98 -6.36 -7.74
N THR A 18 28.61 -5.10 -7.93
CA THR A 18 27.26 -4.61 -7.63
C THR A 18 26.80 -3.74 -8.79
N ALA A 19 25.68 -4.12 -9.39
CA ALA A 19 24.99 -3.31 -10.39
C ALA A 19 23.75 -2.66 -9.74
N ARG A 20 23.48 -1.40 -10.08
CA ARG A 20 22.28 -0.67 -9.67
C ARG A 20 21.66 -0.04 -10.90
N GLY A 21 20.39 -0.34 -11.16
CA GLY A 21 19.56 0.37 -12.13
C GLY A 21 18.74 1.45 -11.43
N ARG A 22 18.38 2.52 -12.15
CA ARG A 22 17.38 3.46 -11.65
C ARG A 22 16.03 2.77 -11.69
N VAL A 23 15.39 2.65 -10.53
CA VAL A 23 13.96 2.37 -10.43
C VAL A 23 13.30 3.73 -10.32
N HIS A 24 12.27 3.99 -11.13
CA HIS A 24 11.48 5.19 -10.96
C HIS A 24 10.91 5.19 -9.55
N PRO A 25 11.12 6.26 -8.76
CA PRO A 25 10.51 6.32 -7.45
C PRO A 25 9.01 6.17 -7.61
N LEU A 26 8.41 5.36 -6.74
CA LEU A 26 6.96 5.32 -6.61
C LEU A 26 6.52 6.77 -6.40
N VAL A 27 5.73 7.30 -7.33
CA VAL A 27 5.20 8.64 -7.20
C VAL A 27 4.28 8.60 -6.00
N GLU A 28 4.66 9.29 -4.93
CA GLU A 28 3.73 9.54 -3.83
C GLU A 28 2.58 10.35 -4.43
N SER A 29 1.39 9.76 -4.44
CA SER A 29 0.19 10.51 -4.81
C SER A 29 -0.01 11.58 -3.74
N LYS A 30 0.37 12.82 -4.06
CA LYS A 30 -0.12 13.98 -3.32
C LYS A 30 -1.62 13.95 -3.49
N GLY A 31 -2.35 13.58 -2.44
CA GLY A 31 -3.81 13.49 -2.45
C GLY A 31 -4.36 14.81 -2.98
N MET A 32 -4.96 14.77 -4.17
CA MET A 32 -5.67 15.91 -4.72
C MET A 32 -7.04 15.93 -4.04
N MET A 33 -7.43 17.06 -3.45
CA MET A 33 -8.80 17.26 -2.99
C MET A 33 -9.68 17.49 -4.24
N ASP A 34 -9.94 16.42 -4.99
CA ASP A 34 -11.06 16.45 -5.93
C ASP A 34 -12.34 16.20 -5.12
N GLN A 35 -13.23 17.18 -5.17
CA GLN A 35 -14.60 17.00 -4.69
C GLN A 35 -15.27 16.02 -5.65
N ASN A 36 -15.30 14.74 -5.27
CA ASN A 36 -15.99 13.74 -6.06
C ASN A 36 -17.49 14.00 -5.91
N GLU A 37 -18.21 14.25 -7.00
CA GLU A 37 -19.67 14.51 -6.99
C GLU A 37 -20.48 13.23 -6.69
N PHE A 38 -19.85 12.06 -6.68
CA PHE A 38 -20.50 10.78 -6.43
C PHE A 38 -20.51 10.45 -4.93
N SER A 39 -21.71 10.12 -4.42
CA SER A 39 -21.85 9.56 -3.07
C SER A 39 -21.05 8.26 -2.97
N ALA A 40 -20.07 8.23 -2.08
CA ALA A 40 -19.31 7.00 -1.79
C ALA A 40 -20.17 5.92 -1.12
N GLU A 41 -21.33 6.30 -0.55
CA GLU A 41 -22.29 5.38 0.07
C GLU A 41 -23.03 4.58 -0.99
N THR A 42 -22.93 3.25 -0.93
CA THR A 42 -23.58 2.31 -1.85
C THR A 42 -24.76 1.56 -1.24
N GLY A 43 -25.01 1.71 0.07
CA GLY A 43 -26.17 1.13 0.75
C GLY A 43 -25.91 0.75 2.21
N TYR A 44 -26.65 -0.24 2.68
CA TYR A 44 -26.59 -0.73 4.06
C TYR A 44 -26.34 -2.24 4.11
N ARG A 45 -25.64 -2.71 5.14
CA ARG A 45 -25.42 -4.14 5.41
C ARG A 45 -25.47 -4.42 6.91
N ASP A 46 -26.12 -5.49 7.28
CA ASP A 46 -26.12 -5.97 8.66
C ASP A 46 -24.78 -6.63 8.98
N VAL A 47 -24.10 -6.12 10.01
CA VAL A 47 -22.79 -6.60 10.46
C VAL A 47 -22.88 -7.02 11.91
N VAL A 48 -22.43 -8.25 12.17
CA VAL A 48 -22.34 -8.81 13.51
C VAL A 48 -20.91 -8.58 14.00
N PHE A 49 -20.72 -7.65 14.96
CA PHE A 49 -19.41 -7.33 15.51
C PHE A 49 -18.98 -8.30 16.63
N ASN A 50 -19.93 -8.75 17.46
CA ASN A 50 -19.77 -9.70 18.57
C ASN A 50 -20.91 -10.75 18.54
N GLN A 51 -21.13 -11.55 19.59
CA GLN A 51 -22.29 -12.47 19.68
C GLN A 51 -23.65 -11.75 19.93
N ASP A 52 -23.73 -10.47 19.57
CA ASP A 52 -24.90 -9.62 19.74
C ASP A 52 -25.75 -9.59 18.45
N GLU A 53 -26.83 -8.80 18.48
CA GLU A 53 -27.68 -8.58 17.31
C GLU A 53 -26.90 -7.89 16.16
N PRO A 54 -27.25 -8.21 14.89
CA PRO A 54 -26.66 -7.54 13.74
C PRO A 54 -26.92 -6.03 13.77
N VAL A 55 -25.87 -5.24 13.53
CA VAL A 55 -25.95 -3.78 13.45
C VAL A 55 -25.98 -3.36 11.99
N GLN A 56 -26.98 -2.58 11.62
CA GLN A 56 -27.09 -2.05 10.27
C GLN A 56 -26.02 -0.98 10.03
N CYS A 57 -25.08 -1.27 9.13
CA CYS A 57 -23.94 -0.42 8.82
C CYS A 57 -24.07 0.19 7.43
N ARG A 58 -23.68 1.46 7.28
CA ARG A 58 -23.53 2.09 5.96
C ARG A 58 -22.34 1.48 5.22
N VAL A 59 -22.47 1.27 3.92
CA VAL A 59 -21.44 0.68 3.07
C VAL A 59 -20.88 1.75 2.14
N PHE A 60 -19.56 1.93 2.16
CA PHE A 60 -18.85 2.88 1.31
C PHE A 60 -17.86 2.17 0.39
N GLN A 61 -17.78 2.59 -0.88
CA GLN A 61 -16.74 2.10 -1.80
C GLN A 61 -15.46 2.91 -1.61
N ARG A 62 -14.35 2.24 -1.28
CA ARG A 62 -13.08 2.92 -0.98
C ARG A 62 -12.59 3.80 -2.13
N HIS A 63 -12.77 3.38 -3.38
CA HIS A 63 -12.33 4.14 -4.55
C HIS A 63 -13.16 5.41 -4.80
N ALA A 64 -14.32 5.54 -4.15
CA ALA A 64 -15.21 6.69 -4.31
C ALA A 64 -15.01 7.73 -3.20
N LEU A 65 -14.33 7.36 -2.10
CA LEU A 65 -13.97 8.27 -1.01
C LEU A 65 -12.86 9.24 -1.44
N SER A 66 -13.02 10.50 -1.09
CA SER A 66 -12.05 11.57 -1.29
C SER A 66 -11.22 11.83 -0.03
N VAL A 67 -10.03 12.41 -0.23
CA VAL A 67 -9.19 12.85 0.89
C VAL A 67 -9.93 13.96 1.66
N GLY A 68 -10.11 13.73 2.95
CA GLY A 68 -10.85 14.64 3.84
C GLY A 68 -12.28 14.18 4.15
N ASP A 69 -12.77 13.12 3.49
CA ASP A 69 -14.06 12.53 3.84
C ASP A 69 -14.01 11.91 5.25
N GLU A 70 -15.04 12.21 6.04
CA GLU A 70 -15.23 11.62 7.37
C GLU A 70 -16.25 10.49 7.32
N VAL A 71 -15.84 9.29 7.73
CA VAL A 71 -16.73 8.13 7.87
C VAL A 71 -17.07 7.93 9.34
N ILE A 72 -18.33 8.21 9.70
CA ILE A 72 -18.83 8.04 11.07
C ILE A 72 -19.39 6.62 11.22
N GLY A 73 -18.87 5.86 12.19
CA GLY A 73 -19.25 4.46 12.42
C GLY A 73 -20.64 4.27 13.06
N PRO A 74 -21.17 3.04 13.01
CA PRO A 74 -20.58 1.84 12.41
C PRO A 74 -20.74 1.81 10.88
N ALA A 75 -19.66 1.46 10.17
CA ALA A 75 -19.60 1.50 8.71
C ALA A 75 -18.72 0.37 8.12
N VAL A 76 -19.03 -0.02 6.89
CA VAL A 76 -18.27 -0.97 6.08
C VAL A 76 -17.61 -0.21 4.95
N ILE A 77 -16.29 -0.40 4.77
CA ILE A 77 -15.57 0.13 3.61
C ILE A 77 -15.18 -1.06 2.72
N GLU A 78 -15.75 -1.10 1.52
CA GLU A 78 -15.49 -2.15 0.53
C GLU A 78 -14.38 -1.73 -0.44
N GLN A 79 -13.53 -2.70 -0.77
CA GLN A 79 -12.50 -2.60 -1.80
C GLN A 79 -12.48 -3.93 -2.57
N LEU A 80 -12.44 -3.87 -3.90
CA LEU A 80 -12.53 -5.06 -4.77
C LEU A 80 -11.38 -6.07 -4.57
N ASP A 81 -10.23 -5.61 -4.06
CA ASP A 81 -8.97 -6.37 -4.00
C ASP A 81 -8.54 -6.72 -2.56
N ALA A 82 -9.37 -6.40 -1.57
CA ALA A 82 -9.11 -6.69 -0.17
C ALA A 82 -10.36 -7.23 0.53
N PRO A 83 -10.23 -8.15 1.50
CA PRO A 83 -11.34 -8.51 2.36
C PRO A 83 -11.87 -7.24 3.05
N TYR A 84 -13.19 -7.07 3.03
CA TYR A 84 -13.92 -5.92 3.55
C TYR A 84 -13.45 -5.54 4.98
N ALA A 85 -13.14 -4.27 5.18
CA ALA A 85 -12.78 -3.75 6.50
C ALA A 85 -14.03 -3.12 7.13
N CYS A 86 -14.44 -3.64 8.29
CA CYS A 86 -15.46 -3.00 9.13
C CYS A 86 -14.76 -2.01 10.07
N VAL A 87 -15.26 -0.79 10.14
CA VAL A 87 -14.76 0.24 11.06
C VAL A 87 -15.84 0.51 12.10
N SER A 88 -15.54 0.17 13.35
CA SER A 88 -16.31 0.57 14.53
C SER A 88 -15.41 1.41 15.44
N TRP A 89 -15.92 2.55 15.91
CA TRP A 89 -15.28 3.43 16.88
C TRP A 89 -16.03 3.35 18.21
#